data_AF-A0A1H9INH7-F1
#
_entry.id   AF-A0A1H9INH7-F1
#
_cell.length_a   1.000
_cell.length_b   1.000
_cell.length_c   1.000
_cell.angle_alpha   90.00
_cell.angle_beta   90.00
_cell.angle_gamma   90.00
#
_symmetry.space_group_name_H-M   'P 1'
#
loop_
_entity.id
_entity.type
_entity.pdbx_description
1 polymer ?
#
loop_
_entity_poly.entity_id
_entity_poly.type
_entity_poly.pdbx_seq_one_letter_code
_entity_poly.pdbx_strand_id
1 'polypeptide(L)'
;MKSKKEFLKERKRYMTLALEVCQGKYGNGKERKLLLDPYYEKVQPIVDEYITVHGNVEEAIKGLTAGIATIDEALRKETTEELQEGTNVDKLKIGIYKPAHYNQNGFDLFDVANHYFDLEEFRAAMKFTCLRYIMRYDKKNGIEDLNKAIACLERLKEYEEENK
;
A
#
# COMPACT_ATOMS: atom_id res chain seq x y z
N MET A 1 0.07 18.16 -7.67
CA MET A 1 0.11 18.50 -6.24
C MET A 1 0.79 17.34 -5.53
N LYS A 2 1.81 17.56 -4.68
CA LYS A 2 2.50 16.46 -3.99
C LYS A 2 1.50 15.72 -3.11
N SER A 3 1.56 14.38 -3.08
CA SER A 3 0.75 13.60 -2.14
C SER A 3 1.16 13.94 -0.70
N LYS A 4 0.22 13.80 0.25
CA LYS A 4 0.48 14.04 1.67
C LYS A 4 1.68 13.21 2.17
N LYS A 5 1.77 11.96 1.73
CA LYS A 5 2.88 11.04 1.99
C LYS A 5 4.22 11.55 1.46
N GLU A 6 4.27 12.04 0.23
CA GLU A 6 5.49 12.63 -0.34
C GLU A 6 5.92 13.88 0.42
N PHE A 7 4.97 14.72 0.83
CA PHE A 7 5.25 15.90 1.64
C PHE A 7 5.85 15.53 3.01
N LEU A 8 5.28 14.51 3.67
CA LEU A 8 5.81 14.01 4.95
C LEU A 8 7.22 13.42 4.81
N LYS A 9 7.48 12.65 3.74
CA LYS A 9 8.81 12.10 3.45
C LYS A 9 9.85 13.21 3.22
N GLU A 10 9.48 14.22 2.42
CA GLU A 10 10.35 15.35 2.13
C GLU A 10 10.64 16.17 3.40
N ARG A 11 9.61 16.45 4.20
CA ARG A 11 9.77 17.14 5.48
C ARG A 11 10.68 16.36 6.44
N LYS A 12 10.47 15.04 6.56
CA LYS A 12 11.34 14.17 7.37
C LYS A 12 12.79 14.30 6.94
N ARG A 13 13.07 14.24 5.63
CA ARG A 13 14.42 14.35 5.07
C ARG A 13 15.11 15.63 5.51
N TYR A 14 14.46 16.79 5.33
CA TYR A 14 15.08 18.07 5.70
C TYR A 14 15.28 18.21 7.21
N MET A 15 14.34 17.71 8.03
CA MET A 15 14.50 17.71 9.48
C MET A 15 15.63 16.79 9.96
N THR A 16 15.81 15.62 9.32
CA THR A 16 16.95 14.74 9.61
C THR A 16 18.27 15.42 9.27
N LEU A 17 18.38 16.07 8.11
CA LEU A 17 19.59 16.82 7.76
C LEU A 17 19.85 17.98 8.74
N ALA A 18 18.79 18.68 9.18
CA ALA A 18 18.91 19.74 10.19
C ALA A 18 19.42 19.20 11.53
N LEU A 19 18.90 18.05 11.97
CA LEU A 19 19.35 17.36 13.19
C LEU A 19 20.85 17.05 13.11
N GLU A 20 21.30 16.51 11.99
CA GLU A 20 22.69 16.17 11.77
C GLU A 20 23.62 17.40 11.70
N VAL A 21 23.12 18.53 11.18
CA VAL A 21 23.82 19.82 11.25
C VAL A 21 23.99 20.26 12.70
N CYS A 22 22.93 20.20 13.50
CA CYS A 22 22.99 20.52 14.93
C CYS A 22 23.93 19.58 15.71
N GLN A 23 24.06 18.32 15.27
CA GLN A 23 25.02 17.35 15.80
C GLN A 23 26.47 17.60 15.35
N GLY A 24 26.71 18.57 14.46
CA GLY A 24 28.04 18.95 14.00
C GLY A 24 28.60 18.14 12.83
N LYS A 25 27.79 17.30 12.15
CA LYS A 25 28.27 16.41 11.07
C LYS A 25 28.68 17.11 9.77
N TYR A 26 28.29 18.37 9.58
CA TYR A 26 28.48 19.11 8.31
C TYR A 26 29.46 20.29 8.42
N GLY A 27 30.24 20.38 9.49
CA GLY A 27 31.17 21.48 9.68
C GLY A 27 30.50 22.86 9.68
N ASN A 28 31.26 23.89 9.30
CA ASN A 28 30.87 25.29 9.44
C ASN A 28 30.94 26.07 8.12
N GLY A 29 30.05 27.05 7.95
CA GLY A 29 30.08 28.02 6.85
C GLY A 29 30.06 27.39 5.46
N LYS A 30 31.14 27.59 4.69
CA LYS A 30 31.25 27.14 3.29
C LYS A 30 31.23 25.63 3.14
N GLU A 31 31.84 24.89 4.08
CA GLU A 31 31.88 23.43 4.06
C GLU A 31 30.48 22.84 4.20
N ARG A 32 29.70 23.36 5.15
CA ARG A 32 28.29 23.00 5.32
C ARG A 32 27.47 23.25 4.07
N LYS A 33 27.67 24.41 3.44
CA LYS A 33 26.94 24.77 2.21
C LYS A 33 27.27 23.82 1.06
N LEU A 34 28.53 23.41 0.91
CA LEU A 34 28.96 22.46 -0.10
C LEU A 34 28.41 21.05 0.15
N LEU A 35 28.50 20.55 1.38
CA LEU A 35 28.08 19.19 1.74
C LEU A 35 26.56 19.00 1.72
N LEU A 36 25.79 20.07 1.97
CA LEU A 36 24.34 20.02 1.95
C LEU A 36 23.74 20.36 0.59
N ASP A 37 24.51 20.79 -0.42
CA ASP A 37 23.98 21.09 -1.75
C ASP A 37 23.30 19.85 -2.36
N PRO A 38 22.06 19.93 -2.90
CA PRO A 38 21.21 21.11 -3.14
C PRO A 38 20.22 21.46 -2.01
N TYR A 39 20.29 20.80 -0.87
CA TYR A 39 19.36 20.92 0.26
C TYR A 39 19.67 22.06 1.22
N TYR A 40 20.83 22.71 1.12
CA TYR A 40 21.25 23.76 2.04
C TYR A 40 20.17 24.83 2.27
N GLU A 41 19.59 25.35 1.18
CA GLU A 41 18.57 26.40 1.21
C GLU A 41 17.24 25.95 1.85
N LYS A 42 17.04 24.63 2.02
CA LYS A 42 15.87 24.06 2.72
C LYS A 42 16.17 23.67 4.16
N VAL A 43 17.41 23.28 4.45
CA VAL A 43 17.83 22.76 5.75
C VAL A 43 18.25 23.87 6.71
N GLN A 44 18.99 24.87 6.23
CA GLN A 44 19.51 25.95 7.09
C GLN A 44 18.40 26.74 7.80
N PRO A 45 17.28 27.11 7.14
CA PRO A 45 16.18 27.79 7.83
C PRO A 45 15.57 26.97 8.96
N ILE A 46 15.49 25.64 8.81
CA ILE A 46 14.98 24.74 9.86
C ILE A 46 15.93 24.74 11.06
N VAL A 47 17.24 24.69 10.82
CA VAL A 47 18.24 24.79 11.88
C VAL A 47 18.09 26.10 12.66
N ASP A 48 17.99 27.22 11.94
CA ASP A 48 17.89 28.55 12.54
C ASP A 48 16.57 28.71 13.34
N GLU A 49 15.45 28.24 12.78
CA GLU A 49 14.15 28.23 13.45
C GLU A 49 14.18 27.42 14.75
N TYR A 50 14.69 26.19 14.71
CA TYR A 50 14.73 25.33 15.90
C TYR A 50 15.67 25.87 16.97
N ILE A 51 16.84 26.40 16.60
CA ILE A 51 17.75 27.04 17.55
C ILE A 51 17.08 28.28 18.17
N THR A 52 16.33 29.06 17.38
CA THR A 52 15.62 30.24 17.87
C THR A 52 14.51 29.87 18.86
N VAL A 53 13.70 28.86 18.54
CA VAL A 53 12.58 28.42 19.38
C VAL A 53 13.04 27.76 20.68
N HIS A 54 14.09 26.94 20.61
CA HIS A 54 14.58 26.16 21.75
C HIS A 54 15.71 26.86 22.53
N GLY A 55 16.23 27.97 22.02
CA GLY A 55 17.23 28.84 22.65
C GLY A 55 18.67 28.30 22.63
N ASN A 56 18.87 26.99 22.45
CA ASN A 56 20.18 26.37 22.35
C ASN A 56 20.17 25.12 21.46
N VAL A 57 21.37 24.68 21.04
CA VAL A 57 21.54 23.56 20.11
C VAL A 57 21.10 22.22 20.71
N GLU A 58 21.28 22.01 22.01
CA GLU A 58 20.93 20.75 22.68
C GLU A 58 19.40 20.55 22.73
N GLU A 59 18.66 21.60 23.10
CA GLU A 59 17.20 21.60 23.10
C GLU A 59 16.64 21.57 21.67
N ALA A 60 17.32 22.20 20.70
CA ALA A 60 16.97 22.08 19.29
C ALA A 60 17.12 20.63 18.78
N ILE A 61 18.15 19.90 19.19
CA ILE A 61 18.35 18.48 18.86
C ILE A 61 17.18 17.63 19.42
N LYS A 62 16.79 17.87 20.69
CA LYS A 62 15.65 17.20 21.32
C LYS A 62 14.36 17.49 20.56
N GLY A 63 14.11 18.75 20.21
CA GLY A 63 12.94 19.17 19.44
C GLY A 63 12.89 18.57 18.03
N LEU A 64 14.01 18.56 17.30
CA LEU A 64 14.12 17.97 15.98
C LEU A 64 13.88 16.46 16.04
N THR A 65 14.47 15.77 17.02
CA THR A 65 14.29 14.33 17.22
C THR A 65 12.83 13.97 17.49
N ALA A 66 12.16 14.73 18.37
CA ALA A 66 10.74 14.55 18.67
C ALA A 66 9.87 14.78 17.42
N GLY A 67 10.14 15.85 16.67
CA GLY A 67 9.40 16.17 15.44
C GLY A 67 9.57 15.10 14.35
N ILE A 68 10.76 14.53 14.18
CA ILE A 68 11.01 13.41 13.26
C ILE A 68 10.20 12.18 13.69
N ALA A 69 10.18 11.87 14.99
CA ALA A 69 9.41 10.74 15.52
C ALA A 69 7.91 10.89 15.25
N THR A 70 7.36 12.10 15.38
CA THR A 70 5.95 12.38 15.02
C THR A 70 5.67 12.15 13.54
N ILE A 71 6.60 12.55 12.66
CA ILE A 71 6.45 12.32 11.22
C ILE A 71 6.53 10.82 10.90
N ASP A 72 7.41 10.08 11.58
CA ASP A 72 7.50 8.63 11.42
C ASP A 72 6.23 7.91 11.84
N GLU A 73 5.59 8.34 12.92
CA GLU A 73 4.29 7.82 13.31
C GLU A 73 3.21 8.14 12.28
N ALA A 74 3.19 9.37 11.74
CA ALA A 74 2.25 9.77 10.70
C ALA A 74 2.42 8.97 9.40
N LEU A 75 3.66 8.74 8.96
CA LEU A 75 3.97 7.92 7.77
C LEU A 75 3.57 6.45 7.98
N ARG A 76 3.73 5.92 9.20
CA ARG A 76 3.24 4.58 9.54
C ARG A 76 1.73 4.52 9.42
N LYS A 77 0.99 5.47 10.03
CA LYS A 77 -0.48 5.52 9.97
C LYS A 77 -0.99 5.57 8.52
N GLU A 78 -0.41 6.42 7.66
CA GLU A 78 -0.79 6.45 6.23
C GLU A 78 -0.56 5.11 5.53
N THR A 79 0.53 4.41 5.87
CA THR A 79 0.82 3.09 5.28
C THR A 79 -0.16 2.02 5.80
N THR A 80 -0.54 2.09 7.07
CA THR A 80 -1.52 1.17 7.67
C THR A 80 -2.94 1.45 7.15
N GLU A 81 -3.30 2.72 6.91
CA GLU A 81 -4.56 3.12 6.29
C GLU A 81 -4.64 2.66 4.83
N GLU A 82 -3.56 2.79 4.04
CA GLU A 82 -3.47 2.22 2.68
C GLU A 82 -3.62 0.70 2.68
N LEU A 83 -3.02 0.00 3.66
CA LEU A 83 -3.20 -1.45 3.83
C LEU A 83 -4.62 -1.80 4.26
N GLN A 84 -5.24 -1.02 5.15
CA GLN A 84 -6.62 -1.22 5.58
C GLN A 84 -7.64 -0.95 4.47
N GLU A 85 -7.41 0.05 3.61
CA GLU A 85 -8.18 0.26 2.39
C GLU A 85 -7.97 -0.86 1.37
N GLY A 86 -6.74 -1.38 1.24
CA GLY A 86 -6.41 -2.54 0.42
C GLY A 86 -6.96 -3.88 0.95
N THR A 87 -7.19 -3.99 2.26
CA THR A 87 -7.83 -5.15 2.92
C THR A 87 -9.32 -4.94 3.18
N ASN A 88 -9.91 -3.81 2.76
CA ASN A 88 -11.35 -3.60 2.87
C ASN A 88 -12.05 -4.43 1.79
N VAL A 89 -12.12 -5.73 2.03
CA VAL A 89 -12.89 -6.70 1.24
C VAL A 89 -14.37 -6.31 1.15
N ASP A 90 -14.89 -5.48 2.06
CA ASP A 90 -16.27 -4.97 1.99
C ASP A 90 -16.47 -3.87 0.93
N LYS A 91 -15.40 -3.18 0.49
CA LYS A 91 -15.43 -2.24 -0.64
C LYS A 91 -15.13 -2.91 -1.98
N LEU A 92 -14.49 -4.08 -1.99
CA LEU A 92 -14.66 -5.02 -3.09
C LEU A 92 -16.00 -5.75 -2.94
N LYS A 93 -17.10 -5.00 -3.11
CA LYS A 93 -18.17 -5.57 -3.94
C LYS A 93 -17.60 -5.70 -5.35
N ILE A 94 -16.70 -6.66 -5.56
CA ILE A 94 -16.78 -7.48 -6.76
C ILE A 94 -18.15 -8.10 -6.58
N GLY A 95 -19.18 -7.41 -7.05
CA GLY A 95 -20.50 -8.01 -7.12
C GLY A 95 -20.25 -9.28 -7.86
N ILE A 96 -20.40 -10.42 -7.18
CA ILE A 96 -20.16 -11.75 -7.70
C ILE A 96 -20.67 -11.67 -9.12
N TYR A 97 -19.77 -11.70 -10.10
CA TYR A 97 -20.18 -11.57 -11.49
C TYR A 97 -20.90 -12.88 -11.79
N LYS A 98 -22.19 -12.90 -11.49
CA LYS A 98 -23.16 -13.91 -11.90
C LYS A 98 -23.69 -13.37 -13.22
N PRO A 99 -23.08 -13.69 -14.37
CA PRO A 99 -23.72 -13.36 -15.64
C PRO A 99 -25.11 -13.98 -15.59
N ALA A 100 -26.14 -13.19 -15.92
CA ALA A 100 -27.55 -13.60 -15.83
C ALA A 100 -27.88 -14.87 -16.65
N HIS A 101 -26.92 -15.36 -17.44
CA HIS A 101 -27.08 -16.37 -18.48
C HIS A 101 -26.77 -17.81 -18.04
N TYR A 102 -26.64 -18.09 -16.73
CA TYR A 102 -26.72 -19.46 -16.19
C TYR A 102 -27.64 -19.58 -14.96
N ASN A 103 -28.50 -18.59 -14.70
CA ASN A 103 -29.46 -18.64 -13.60
C ASN A 103 -30.78 -19.27 -14.08
N GLN A 104 -30.78 -20.58 -14.30
CA GLN A 104 -32.04 -21.33 -14.34
C GLN A 104 -32.29 -21.84 -12.91
N ASN A 105 -33.29 -21.28 -12.22
CA ASN A 105 -33.73 -21.71 -10.88
C ASN A 105 -32.79 -21.43 -9.69
N GLY A 106 -31.87 -20.45 -9.80
CA GLY A 106 -31.09 -19.95 -8.66
C GLY A 106 -29.76 -20.66 -8.37
N PHE A 107 -29.45 -21.73 -9.12
CA PHE A 107 -28.15 -22.41 -9.10
C PHE A 107 -27.34 -21.98 -10.33
N ASP A 108 -26.05 -21.69 -10.15
CA ASP A 108 -25.13 -21.46 -11.27
C ASP A 108 -24.39 -22.74 -11.70
N LEU A 109 -23.61 -22.66 -12.79
CA LEU A 109 -22.91 -23.82 -13.35
C LEU A 109 -21.96 -24.49 -12.35
N PHE A 110 -21.36 -23.73 -11.43
CA PHE A 110 -20.45 -24.26 -10.43
C PHE A 110 -21.21 -24.91 -9.27
N ASP A 111 -22.36 -24.36 -8.88
CA ASP A 111 -23.24 -24.99 -7.90
C ASP A 111 -23.72 -26.36 -8.40
N VAL A 112 -24.12 -26.42 -9.69
CA VAL A 112 -24.49 -27.66 -10.37
C VAL A 112 -23.29 -28.61 -10.42
N ALA A 113 -22.12 -28.13 -10.86
CA ALA A 113 -20.91 -28.94 -10.93
C ALA A 113 -20.53 -29.54 -9.56
N ASN A 114 -20.61 -28.77 -8.48
CA ASN A 114 -20.32 -29.26 -7.13
C ASN A 114 -21.34 -30.30 -6.63
N HIS A 115 -22.58 -30.26 -7.13
CA HIS A 115 -23.58 -31.27 -6.82
C HIS A 115 -23.36 -32.59 -7.57
N TYR A 116 -22.88 -32.53 -8.81
CA TYR A 116 -22.74 -33.70 -9.69
C TYR A 116 -21.35 -34.35 -9.65
N PHE A 117 -20.30 -33.60 -9.33
CA PHE A 117 -18.92 -34.09 -9.33
C PHE A 117 -18.40 -34.31 -7.91
N ASP A 118 -17.48 -35.27 -7.77
CA ASP A 118 -16.76 -35.44 -6.52
C ASP A 118 -15.86 -34.21 -6.23
N LEU A 119 -15.56 -33.96 -4.95
CA LEU A 119 -14.82 -32.76 -4.54
C LEU A 119 -13.47 -32.60 -5.27
N GLU A 120 -12.77 -33.70 -5.56
CA GLU A 120 -11.52 -33.66 -6.32
C GLU A 120 -11.73 -33.27 -7.79
N GLU A 121 -12.77 -33.79 -8.42
CA GLU A 121 -13.14 -33.48 -9.80
C GLU A 121 -13.59 -32.02 -9.93
N PHE A 122 -14.37 -31.56 -8.95
CA PHE A 122 -14.79 -30.16 -8.86
C PHE A 122 -13.59 -29.21 -8.65
N ARG A 123 -12.65 -29.55 -7.75
CA ARG A 123 -11.38 -28.82 -7.59
C ARG A 123 -10.61 -28.72 -8.90
N ALA A 124 -10.52 -29.82 -9.66
CA ALA A 124 -9.84 -29.84 -10.95
C ALA A 124 -10.56 -28.94 -11.97
N ALA A 125 -11.89 -28.99 -12.05
CA ALA A 125 -12.70 -28.15 -12.93
C ALA A 125 -12.54 -26.64 -12.61
N MET A 126 -12.52 -26.29 -11.32
CA MET A 126 -12.29 -24.92 -10.85
C MET A 126 -10.89 -24.41 -11.21
N LYS A 127 -9.85 -25.20 -10.94
CA LYS A 127 -8.45 -24.87 -11.31
C LYS A 127 -8.30 -24.68 -12.81
N PHE A 128 -8.86 -25.59 -13.62
CA PHE A 128 -8.81 -25.48 -15.08
C PHE A 128 -9.53 -24.23 -15.59
N THR A 129 -10.67 -23.89 -15.00
CA THR A 129 -11.43 -22.69 -15.38
C THR A 129 -10.69 -21.39 -15.02
N CYS A 130 -10.05 -21.34 -13.85
CA CYS A 130 -9.17 -20.22 -13.47
C CYS A 130 -8.03 -20.06 -14.48
N LEU A 131 -7.31 -21.16 -14.75
CA LEU A 131 -6.19 -21.18 -15.68
C LEU A 131 -6.60 -20.72 -17.07
N ARG A 132 -7.76 -21.16 -17.57
CA ARG A 132 -8.30 -20.73 -18.86
C ARG A 132 -8.44 -19.21 -18.96
N TYR A 133 -8.90 -18.55 -17.90
CA TYR A 133 -9.04 -17.08 -17.91
C TYR A 133 -7.67 -16.38 -17.82
N ILE A 134 -6.75 -16.90 -17.00
CA ILE A 134 -5.36 -16.41 -16.91
C ILE A 134 -4.61 -16.60 -18.24
N MET A 135 -4.94 -17.60 -19.05
CA MET A 135 -4.31 -17.81 -20.36
C MET A 135 -4.92 -16.97 -21.49
N ARG A 136 -6.08 -16.33 -21.24
CA ARG A 136 -6.88 -15.63 -22.25
C ARG A 136 -6.90 -14.12 -22.06
N TYR A 137 -6.58 -13.60 -20.88
CA TYR A 137 -6.72 -12.17 -20.58
C TYR A 137 -5.98 -11.28 -21.58
N ASP A 138 -4.77 -11.64 -21.97
CA ASP A 138 -3.93 -10.90 -22.92
C ASP A 138 -4.41 -11.02 -24.38
N LYS A 139 -5.29 -11.98 -24.67
CA LYS A 139 -5.74 -12.32 -26.03
C LYS A 139 -7.18 -11.92 -26.34
N LYS A 140 -8.04 -11.77 -25.33
CA LYS A 140 -9.49 -11.57 -25.56
C LYS A 140 -10.10 -10.41 -24.75
N ASN A 141 -10.28 -10.60 -23.44
CA ASN A 141 -11.12 -9.69 -22.65
C ASN A 141 -10.32 -8.85 -21.62
N GLY A 142 -8.99 -8.91 -21.63
CA GLY A 142 -8.14 -8.12 -20.73
C GLY A 142 -8.48 -8.34 -19.26
N ILE A 143 -8.62 -7.23 -18.53
CA ILE A 143 -8.91 -7.19 -17.09
C ILE A 143 -10.20 -7.96 -16.74
N GLU A 144 -11.18 -8.04 -17.64
CA GLU A 144 -12.43 -8.78 -17.36
C GLU A 144 -12.19 -10.28 -17.17
N ASP A 145 -11.25 -10.87 -17.92
CA ASP A 145 -10.87 -12.28 -17.72
C ASP A 145 -10.10 -12.45 -16.40
N LEU A 146 -9.28 -11.47 -15.99
CA LEU A 146 -8.63 -11.51 -14.68
C LEU A 146 -9.66 -11.46 -13.54
N ASN A 147 -10.69 -10.62 -13.66
CA ASN A 147 -11.79 -10.56 -12.68
C ASN A 147 -12.56 -11.90 -12.62
N LYS A 148 -12.77 -12.56 -13.77
CA LYS A 148 -13.37 -13.90 -13.82
C LYS A 148 -12.49 -14.98 -13.17
N ALA A 149 -11.17 -14.87 -13.31
CA ALA A 149 -10.22 -15.76 -12.64
C ALA A 149 -10.26 -15.60 -11.12
N ILE A 150 -10.29 -14.34 -10.64
CA ILE A 150 -10.41 -14.02 -9.20
C ILE A 150 -11.71 -14.59 -8.65
N ALA A 151 -12.85 -14.35 -9.30
CA ALA A 151 -14.15 -14.87 -8.85
C ALA A 151 -14.17 -16.41 -8.78
N CYS A 152 -13.48 -17.09 -9.70
CA CYS A 152 -13.37 -18.55 -9.69
C CYS A 152 -12.48 -19.04 -8.52
N LEU A 153 -11.40 -18.32 -8.20
CA LEU A 153 -10.53 -18.65 -7.07
C LEU A 153 -11.20 -18.39 -5.71
N GLU A 154 -11.93 -17.28 -5.56
CA GLU A 154 -12.68 -16.95 -4.35
C GLU A 154 -13.69 -18.04 -4.01
N ARG A 155 -14.45 -18.51 -5.00
CA ARG A 155 -15.39 -19.63 -4.82
C ARG A 155 -14.69 -20.91 -4.43
N LEU A 156 -13.58 -21.27 -5.10
CA LEU A 156 -12.82 -22.45 -4.71
C LEU A 156 -12.36 -22.36 -3.25
N LYS A 157 -11.92 -21.18 -2.81
CA LYS A 157 -11.53 -20.94 -1.41
C LYS A 157 -12.71 -21.15 -0.45
N GLU A 158 -13.90 -20.60 -0.76
CA GLU A 158 -15.11 -20.80 0.06
C GLU A 158 -15.42 -22.30 0.22
N TYR A 159 -15.40 -23.07 -0.89
CA TYR A 159 -15.63 -24.52 -0.82
C TYR A 159 -14.57 -25.25 0.02
N GLU A 160 -13.29 -24.89 -0.07
CA GLU A 160 -12.24 -25.50 0.76
C GLU A 160 -12.41 -25.13 2.25
N GLU A 161 -12.93 -23.96 2.58
CA GLU A 161 -13.20 -23.56 3.96
C GLU A 161 -14.41 -24.30 4.55
N GLU A 162 -15.44 -24.58 3.76
CA GLU A 162 -16.61 -25.38 4.16
C GLU A 162 -16.32 -26.88 4.30
N ASN A 163 -15.35 -27.40 3.54
CA ASN A 163 -14.99 -28.83 3.50
C ASN A 163 -13.70 -29.17 4.29
N LYS A 164 -13.27 -28.29 5.20
CA LYS A 164 -12.18 -28.54 6.17
C LYS A 164 -12.66 -29.34 7.38
#